data_AF-A0A853CCN4-F1
#
_entry.id   AF-A0A853CCN4-F1
#
_cell.length_a   1.000
_cell.length_b   1.000
_cell.length_c   1.000
_cell.angle_alpha   90.00
_cell.angle_beta   90.00
_cell.angle_gamma   90.00
#
_symmetry.space_group_name_H-M   'P 1'
#
loop_
_entity.id
_entity.type
_entity.pdbx_description
1 polymer ?
#
loop_
_entity_poly.entity_id
_entity_poly.type
_entity_poly.pdbx_seq_one_letter_code
_entity_poly.pdbx_strand_id
1 'polypeptide(L)'
;MSLGVALVWPMVAVFGFLALTGVVVALGATATARYEFDRNGAGEPQRRSSSTRTSPAHPAGSRLPEAETQPKPQAVGLAVRPVPPAGGAPVTGWWLVAEHSPQALAGPFPDRMDADWAALAGGHEATAVYGVRGAEGNVVRRPSPDERVWLDELGQQLDRLPEDWDELLSDTDELTTLVVEVTAALVEAGLPLHDCAQRGPSTEGQANTLTAGGVCITPEPGLAGILVSWRPHDRMSLQLVRGAYADAAVQQSMNAAIAEVLWHLGFAVESFGSTGCQLVTAVQRD
;
A
#
# COMPACT_ATOMS: atom_id res chain seq x y z
N MET A 1 -58.44 -0.78 -3.82
CA MET A 1 -57.03 -0.56 -4.19
C MET A 1 -56.46 -1.90 -4.61
N SER A 2 -55.85 -1.99 -5.79
CA SER A 2 -55.72 -3.26 -6.54
C SER A 2 -54.51 -4.12 -6.13
N LEU A 3 -54.68 -5.45 -6.16
CA LEU A 3 -53.62 -6.44 -5.90
C LEU A 3 -52.36 -6.27 -6.78
N GLY A 4 -52.45 -5.57 -7.91
CA GLY A 4 -51.30 -5.33 -8.79
C GLY A 4 -50.13 -4.59 -8.13
N VAL A 5 -50.39 -3.68 -7.17
CA VAL A 5 -49.32 -2.88 -6.54
C VAL A 5 -48.44 -3.74 -5.62
N ALA A 6 -49.00 -4.75 -4.96
CA ALA A 6 -48.27 -5.63 -4.05
C ALA A 6 -47.28 -6.58 -4.77
N LEU A 7 -47.45 -6.79 -6.07
CA LEU A 7 -46.66 -7.73 -6.88
C LEU A 7 -45.52 -7.04 -7.68
N VAL A 8 -45.60 -5.72 -7.86
CA VAL A 8 -44.55 -4.92 -8.51
C VAL A 8 -43.29 -4.84 -7.65
N TRP A 9 -43.44 -4.64 -6.34
CA TRP A 9 -42.31 -4.50 -5.40
C TRP A 9 -41.36 -5.73 -5.38
N PRO A 10 -41.85 -6.98 -5.21
CA PRO A 10 -40.96 -8.15 -5.28
C PRO A 10 -40.32 -8.35 -6.66
N MET A 11 -40.99 -8.00 -7.77
CA MET A 11 -40.32 -8.01 -9.09
C MET A 11 -39.15 -7.04 -9.15
N VAL A 12 -39.35 -5.78 -8.71
CA VAL A 12 -38.29 -4.76 -8.71
C VAL A 12 -37.10 -5.20 -7.85
N ALA A 13 -37.35 -5.79 -6.67
CA ALA A 13 -36.30 -6.33 -5.82
C ALA A 13 -35.51 -7.48 -6.49
N VAL A 14 -36.20 -8.43 -7.13
CA VAL A 14 -35.55 -9.55 -7.83
C VAL A 14 -34.74 -9.05 -9.04
N PHE A 15 -35.29 -8.15 -9.86
CA PHE A 15 -34.55 -7.58 -11.00
C PHE A 15 -33.35 -6.75 -10.55
N GLY A 16 -33.47 -5.96 -9.48
CA GLY A 16 -32.35 -5.20 -8.90
C GLY A 16 -31.23 -6.12 -8.36
N PHE A 17 -31.61 -7.19 -7.66
CA PHE A 17 -30.66 -8.19 -7.16
C PHE A 17 -29.93 -8.93 -8.28
N LEU A 18 -30.65 -9.34 -9.34
CA LEU A 18 -30.05 -10.00 -10.50
C LEU A 18 -29.12 -9.05 -11.29
N ALA A 19 -29.50 -7.77 -11.42
CA ALA A 19 -28.66 -6.76 -12.06
C ALA A 19 -27.35 -6.53 -11.28
N LEU A 20 -27.43 -6.33 -9.95
CA LEU A 20 -26.25 -6.20 -9.08
C LEU A 20 -25.36 -7.44 -9.13
N THR A 21 -25.95 -8.63 -9.07
CA THR A 21 -25.22 -9.90 -9.18
C THR A 21 -24.48 -10.01 -10.52
N GLY A 22 -25.14 -9.65 -11.63
CA GLY A 22 -24.53 -9.61 -12.96
C GLY A 22 -23.36 -8.62 -13.06
N VAL A 23 -23.49 -7.43 -12.45
CA VAL A 23 -22.42 -6.42 -12.38
C VAL A 23 -21.22 -6.94 -11.58
N VAL A 24 -21.44 -7.57 -10.42
CA VAL A 24 -20.35 -8.15 -9.60
C VAL A 24 -19.60 -9.24 -10.36
N VAL A 25 -20.32 -10.15 -11.04
CA VAL A 25 -19.71 -11.22 -11.86
C VAL A 25 -18.92 -10.62 -13.04
N ALA A 26 -19.46 -9.59 -13.70
CA ALA A 26 -18.77 -8.92 -14.80
C ALA A 26 -17.49 -8.20 -14.32
N LEU A 27 -17.54 -7.46 -13.21
CA LEU A 27 -16.35 -6.83 -12.63
C LEU A 27 -15.30 -7.88 -12.26
N GLY A 28 -15.69 -8.95 -11.57
CA GLY A 28 -14.79 -10.05 -11.21
C GLY A 28 -14.09 -10.65 -12.44
N ALA A 29 -14.85 -10.99 -13.49
CA ALA A 29 -14.29 -11.51 -14.73
C ALA A 29 -13.33 -10.53 -15.43
N THR A 30 -13.64 -9.23 -15.45
CA THR A 30 -12.74 -8.22 -16.03
C THR A 30 -11.45 -8.01 -15.22
N ALA A 31 -11.51 -8.18 -13.90
CA ALA A 31 -10.34 -8.13 -13.03
C ALA A 31 -9.41 -9.34 -13.27
N THR A 32 -9.96 -10.55 -13.36
CA THR A 32 -9.17 -11.76 -13.68
C THR A 32 -8.53 -11.68 -15.07
N ALA A 33 -9.26 -11.16 -16.07
CA ALA A 33 -8.73 -11.01 -17.43
C ALA A 33 -7.52 -10.06 -17.49
N ARG A 34 -7.57 -8.91 -16.81
CA ARG A 34 -6.42 -7.99 -16.74
C ARG A 34 -5.22 -8.62 -16.02
N TYR A 35 -5.46 -9.35 -14.93
CA TYR A 35 -4.40 -10.02 -14.18
C TYR A 35 -3.66 -11.08 -15.01
N GLU A 36 -4.38 -11.86 -15.85
CA GLU A 36 -3.73 -12.82 -16.75
C GLU A 36 -3.01 -12.16 -17.94
N PHE A 37 -3.49 -11.01 -18.43
CA PHE A 37 -2.78 -10.26 -19.48
C PHE A 37 -1.46 -9.65 -19.00
N ASP A 38 -1.43 -9.01 -17.82
CA ASP A 38 -0.18 -8.47 -17.26
C ASP A 38 0.82 -9.59 -16.91
N ARG A 39 0.33 -10.73 -16.39
CA ARG A 39 1.16 -11.90 -16.06
C ARG A 39 1.79 -12.56 -17.29
N ASN A 40 1.13 -12.51 -18.44
CA ASN A 40 1.67 -13.03 -19.71
C ASN A 40 2.52 -12.00 -20.48
N GLY A 41 2.25 -10.70 -20.32
CA GLY A 41 2.99 -9.62 -20.99
C GLY A 41 4.44 -9.43 -20.50
N ALA A 42 4.70 -9.74 -19.22
CA ALA A 42 6.02 -9.55 -18.60
C ALA A 42 7.14 -10.49 -19.12
N GLY A 43 6.82 -11.46 -20.01
CA GLY A 43 7.76 -12.50 -20.46
C GLY A 43 8.61 -12.20 -21.70
N GLU A 44 8.25 -11.21 -22.55
CA GLU A 44 8.77 -11.14 -23.93
C GLU A 44 9.80 -10.03 -24.33
N PRO A 45 10.15 -8.99 -23.55
CA PRO A 45 11.22 -8.06 -23.96
C PRO A 45 12.63 -8.67 -23.88
N GLN A 46 12.89 -9.53 -22.88
CA GLN A 46 14.25 -9.89 -22.46
C GLN A 46 14.97 -10.88 -23.40
N ARG A 47 14.25 -11.59 -24.28
CA ARG A 47 14.81 -12.66 -25.13
C ARG A 47 15.38 -12.22 -26.49
N ARG A 48 15.33 -10.94 -26.85
CA ARG A 48 15.84 -10.43 -28.15
C ARG A 48 17.19 -9.71 -28.10
N SER A 49 17.75 -9.47 -26.91
CA SER A 49 18.94 -8.60 -26.75
C SER A 49 20.28 -9.34 -26.60
N SER A 50 20.31 -10.68 -26.67
CA SER A 50 21.53 -11.49 -26.47
C SER A 50 21.94 -12.28 -27.73
N SER A 51 22.06 -11.60 -28.87
CA SER A 51 22.73 -12.15 -30.05
C SER A 51 23.36 -11.05 -30.91
N THR A 52 24.65 -10.80 -30.69
CA THR A 52 25.69 -10.54 -31.71
C THR A 52 26.99 -10.08 -31.00
N ARG A 53 27.94 -11.00 -30.81
CA ARG A 53 29.37 -10.67 -30.79
C ARG A 53 30.16 -11.78 -31.45
N THR A 54 30.55 -11.51 -32.69
CA THR A 54 31.42 -12.32 -33.53
C THR A 54 32.87 -12.25 -33.05
N SER A 55 33.55 -13.40 -32.92
CA SER A 55 34.95 -13.65 -33.36
C SER A 55 35.48 -15.01 -32.84
N PRO A 56 36.54 -15.59 -33.44
CA PRO A 56 36.41 -16.98 -33.92
C PRO A 56 37.51 -17.97 -33.43
N ALA A 57 37.47 -19.17 -34.04
CA ALA A 57 38.53 -20.20 -34.18
C ALA A 57 38.47 -21.47 -33.28
N HIS A 58 38.18 -22.59 -33.93
CA HIS A 58 38.52 -23.99 -33.59
C HIS A 58 39.98 -24.32 -34.03
N PRO A 59 40.54 -25.55 -33.84
CA PRO A 59 40.00 -26.80 -33.26
C PRO A 59 40.72 -27.18 -31.93
N ALA A 60 40.69 -28.38 -31.33
CA ALA A 60 40.10 -29.71 -31.60
C ALA A 60 39.67 -30.35 -30.23
N GLY A 61 39.28 -31.62 -30.01
CA GLY A 61 39.09 -32.83 -30.83
C GLY A 61 39.59 -34.10 -30.10
N SER A 62 38.71 -34.93 -29.51
CA SER A 62 38.90 -36.40 -29.32
C SER A 62 37.70 -37.13 -28.66
N ARG A 63 37.07 -38.03 -29.43
CA ARG A 63 36.47 -39.36 -29.15
C ARG A 63 35.81 -39.73 -27.78
N LEU A 64 34.57 -40.22 -27.94
CA LEU A 64 33.77 -41.18 -27.12
C LEU A 64 34.44 -42.61 -27.06
N PRO A 65 33.94 -43.66 -26.31
CA PRO A 65 32.54 -43.86 -25.85
C PRO A 65 32.25 -44.56 -24.48
N GLU A 66 31.00 -44.39 -24.02
CA GLU A 66 29.99 -45.38 -23.56
C GLU A 66 30.34 -46.62 -22.70
N ALA A 67 29.59 -46.80 -21.58
CA ALA A 67 29.19 -48.09 -21.01
C ALA A 67 27.94 -47.95 -20.09
N GLU A 68 26.96 -48.84 -20.23
CA GLU A 68 25.70 -48.88 -19.46
C GLU A 68 25.86 -49.51 -18.05
N THR A 69 24.87 -49.33 -17.14
CA THR A 69 24.12 -50.45 -16.48
C THR A 69 23.15 -49.98 -15.36
N GLN A 70 21.85 -50.24 -15.58
CA GLN A 70 20.72 -50.49 -14.65
C GLN A 70 20.25 -49.48 -13.54
N PRO A 71 18.92 -49.27 -13.41
CA PRO A 71 18.27 -48.65 -12.25
C PRO A 71 17.79 -49.66 -11.19
N LYS A 72 17.68 -49.24 -9.92
CA LYS A 72 16.94 -49.96 -8.85
C LYS A 72 16.08 -48.99 -8.01
N PRO A 73 14.99 -49.47 -7.36
CA PRO A 73 13.87 -48.62 -6.98
C PRO A 73 13.96 -47.97 -5.59
N GLN A 74 13.05 -47.02 -5.39
CA GLN A 74 12.77 -46.21 -4.21
C GLN A 74 12.96 -46.88 -2.83
N ALA A 75 13.52 -46.10 -1.91
CA ALA A 75 13.13 -46.09 -0.50
C ALA A 75 12.80 -44.65 -0.09
N VAL A 76 11.58 -44.42 0.40
CA VAL A 76 11.14 -43.08 0.85
C VAL A 76 11.75 -42.81 2.22
N GLY A 77 12.89 -42.13 2.23
CA GLY A 77 13.49 -41.63 3.46
C GLY A 77 12.64 -40.49 4.03
N LEU A 78 12.10 -40.68 5.23
CA LEU A 78 11.54 -39.59 6.04
C LEU A 78 12.61 -38.53 6.23
N ALA A 79 12.43 -37.38 5.58
CA ALA A 79 13.34 -36.24 5.70
C ALA A 79 13.17 -35.59 7.07
N VAL A 80 13.88 -36.11 8.08
CA VAL A 80 14.12 -35.39 9.33
C VAL A 80 14.88 -34.12 8.98
N ARG A 81 14.17 -32.98 8.98
CA ARG A 81 14.73 -31.67 8.67
C ARG A 81 15.86 -31.37 9.67
N PRO A 82 17.12 -31.20 9.25
CA PRO A 82 18.20 -30.88 10.18
C PRO A 82 17.92 -29.53 10.83
N VAL A 83 17.98 -29.47 12.17
CA VAL A 83 18.09 -28.20 12.88
C VAL A 83 19.45 -27.61 12.51
N PRO A 84 19.53 -26.43 11.86
CA PRO A 84 20.81 -25.84 11.52
C PRO A 84 21.56 -25.43 12.81
N PRO A 85 22.90 -25.58 12.85
CA PRO A 85 23.68 -25.30 14.05
C PRO A 85 23.57 -23.83 14.47
N ALA A 86 23.48 -23.58 15.77
CA ALA A 86 23.56 -22.25 16.34
C ALA A 86 24.96 -21.65 16.08
N GLY A 87 25.03 -20.63 15.22
CA GLY A 87 26.31 -20.05 14.77
C GLY A 87 26.33 -19.51 13.33
N GLY A 88 25.22 -19.53 12.61
CA GLY A 88 25.10 -18.87 11.30
C GLY A 88 25.13 -17.34 11.39
N ALA A 89 25.50 -16.70 10.28
CA ALA A 89 25.36 -15.25 10.12
C ALA A 89 23.90 -14.79 10.36
N PRO A 90 23.65 -13.56 10.84
CA PRO A 90 22.29 -13.07 11.12
C PRO A 90 21.42 -13.16 9.87
N VAL A 91 20.38 -14.00 9.93
CA VAL A 91 19.44 -14.19 8.81
C VAL A 91 18.22 -13.31 9.01
N THR A 92 17.98 -12.41 8.05
CA THR A 92 16.77 -11.59 7.97
C THR A 92 15.69 -12.34 7.19
N GLY A 93 14.45 -12.34 7.67
CA GLY A 93 13.32 -12.95 6.97
C GLY A 93 12.04 -12.92 7.80
N TRP A 94 11.03 -13.64 7.34
CA TRP A 94 9.80 -13.87 8.11
C TRP A 94 9.99 -15.02 9.09
N TRP A 95 9.64 -14.82 10.35
CA TRP A 95 9.75 -15.82 11.41
C TRP A 95 8.40 -15.96 12.11
N LEU A 96 8.08 -17.18 12.55
CA LEU A 96 6.98 -17.40 13.49
C LEU A 96 7.51 -17.25 14.90
N VAL A 97 6.86 -16.39 15.69
CA VAL A 97 7.09 -16.21 17.12
C VAL A 97 5.79 -16.52 17.87
N ALA A 98 5.89 -17.07 19.08
CA ALA A 98 4.70 -17.23 19.92
C ALA A 98 4.23 -15.85 20.41
N GLU A 99 2.93 -15.66 20.62
CA GLU A 99 2.35 -14.38 21.05
C GLU A 99 3.07 -13.74 22.25
N HIS A 100 3.50 -14.58 23.21
CA HIS A 100 4.13 -14.16 24.46
C HIS A 100 5.65 -14.43 24.51
N SER A 101 6.32 -14.72 23.39
CA SER A 101 7.78 -14.98 23.36
C SER A 101 8.45 -14.42 22.12
N PRO A 102 9.58 -13.69 22.25
CA PRO A 102 10.37 -13.22 21.11
C PRO A 102 11.12 -14.35 20.39
N GLN A 103 11.08 -15.57 20.89
CA GLN A 103 11.81 -16.72 20.34
C GLN A 103 11.19 -17.21 19.03
N ALA A 104 12.03 -17.39 17.99
CA ALA A 104 11.58 -18.00 16.74
C ALA A 104 11.21 -19.48 16.94
N LEU A 105 9.94 -19.80 16.71
CA LEU A 105 9.41 -21.17 16.60
C LEU A 105 9.82 -21.81 15.28
N ALA A 106 9.73 -21.05 14.18
CA ALA A 106 10.05 -21.51 12.83
C ALA A 106 10.50 -20.34 11.93
N GLY A 107 11.22 -20.68 10.85
CA GLY A 107 11.66 -19.74 9.83
C GLY A 107 13.13 -19.95 9.40
N PRO A 108 13.68 -19.08 8.54
CA PRO A 108 12.96 -17.99 7.87
C PRO A 108 12.02 -18.55 6.80
N PHE A 109 10.87 -17.90 6.62
CA PHE A 109 9.96 -18.11 5.49
C PHE A 109 10.25 -17.07 4.40
N PRO A 110 10.00 -17.40 3.11
CA PRO A 110 10.30 -16.49 2.00
C PRO A 110 9.41 -15.24 2.01
N ASP A 111 8.14 -15.39 2.39
CA ASP A 111 7.16 -14.32 2.52
C ASP A 111 6.26 -14.52 3.75
N ARG A 112 5.36 -13.55 3.98
CA ARG A 112 4.42 -13.55 5.10
C ARG A 112 3.35 -14.64 4.94
N MET A 113 2.87 -14.90 3.73
CA MET A 113 1.79 -15.87 3.50
C MET A 113 2.26 -17.27 3.85
N ASP A 114 3.48 -17.65 3.45
CA ASP A 114 4.09 -18.94 3.81
C ASP A 114 4.27 -19.09 5.34
N ALA A 115 4.59 -18.00 6.05
CA ALA A 115 4.65 -17.99 7.51
C ALA A 115 3.26 -18.16 8.13
N ASP A 116 2.27 -17.35 7.72
CA ASP A 116 0.90 -17.40 8.24
C ASP A 116 0.24 -18.77 7.96
N TRP A 117 0.47 -19.37 6.79
CA TRP A 117 0.05 -20.76 6.50
C TRP A 117 0.71 -21.79 7.42
N ALA A 118 2.00 -21.62 7.74
CA ALA A 118 2.70 -22.52 8.66
C ALA A 118 2.21 -22.36 10.12
N ALA A 119 1.79 -21.16 10.54
CA ALA A 119 1.15 -20.96 11.85
C ALA A 119 -0.20 -21.69 11.93
N LEU A 120 -1.06 -21.50 10.92
CA LEU A 120 -2.36 -22.16 10.81
C LEU A 120 -2.23 -23.69 10.80
N ALA A 121 -1.27 -24.24 10.04
CA ALA A 121 -1.02 -25.68 9.98
C ALA A 121 -0.41 -26.24 11.26
N GLY A 122 0.34 -25.43 12.03
CA GLY A 122 0.94 -25.83 13.30
C GLY A 122 -0.04 -25.87 14.48
N GLY A 123 -1.20 -25.22 14.37
CA GLY A 123 -2.18 -25.12 15.47
C GLY A 123 -1.62 -24.37 16.69
N HIS A 124 -0.72 -23.41 16.46
CA HIS A 124 -0.08 -22.60 17.50
C HIS A 124 -0.59 -21.15 17.44
N GLU A 125 -0.73 -20.51 18.60
CA GLU A 125 -0.88 -19.05 18.73
C GLU A 125 0.47 -18.38 18.43
N ALA A 126 0.77 -18.30 17.13
CA ALA A 126 2.01 -17.79 16.58
C ALA A 126 1.73 -16.73 15.51
N THR A 127 2.55 -15.70 15.48
CA THR A 127 2.42 -14.56 14.57
C THR A 127 3.63 -14.47 13.65
N ALA A 128 3.41 -14.20 12.36
CA ALA A 128 4.49 -13.90 11.42
C ALA A 128 5.09 -12.52 11.70
N VAL A 129 6.41 -12.49 11.88
CA VAL A 129 7.19 -11.28 12.20
C VAL A 129 8.40 -11.21 11.30
N TYR A 130 8.57 -10.10 10.60
CA TYR A 130 9.79 -9.83 9.84
C TYR A 130 10.90 -9.34 10.77
N GLY A 131 12.09 -9.91 10.64
CA GLY A 131 13.19 -9.56 11.53
C GLY A 131 14.46 -10.38 11.36
N VAL A 132 15.43 -10.10 12.23
CA VAL A 132 16.71 -10.79 12.31
C VAL A 132 16.68 -11.72 13.51
N ARG A 133 16.94 -13.02 13.30
CA ARG A 133 17.11 -13.96 14.41
C ARG A 133 18.52 -13.87 14.98
N GLY A 134 18.63 -13.50 16.26
CA GLY A 134 19.88 -13.46 17.00
C GLY A 134 20.39 -14.85 17.41
N ALA A 135 21.61 -14.92 17.94
CA ALA A 135 22.26 -16.17 18.34
C ALA A 135 21.48 -16.96 19.41
N GLU A 136 20.77 -16.26 20.30
CA GLU A 136 19.90 -16.84 21.34
C GLU A 136 18.56 -17.35 20.79
N GLY A 137 18.29 -17.15 19.49
CA GLY A 137 17.06 -17.57 18.82
C GLY A 137 15.92 -16.54 18.87
N ASN A 138 16.10 -15.42 19.58
CA ASN A 138 15.17 -14.28 19.63
C ASN A 138 15.13 -13.53 18.29
N VAL A 139 13.94 -13.08 17.86
CA VAL A 139 13.75 -12.29 16.64
C VAL A 139 13.71 -10.81 16.99
N VAL A 140 14.72 -10.06 16.54
CA VAL A 140 14.71 -8.60 16.59
C VAL A 140 13.89 -8.11 15.40
N ARG A 141 12.73 -7.49 15.67
CA ARG A 141 11.83 -6.96 14.63
C ARG A 141 12.55 -5.94 13.74
N ARG A 142 12.20 -5.96 12.45
CA ARG A 142 12.62 -4.97 11.45
C ARG A 142 11.42 -4.62 10.57
N PRO A 143 11.35 -3.41 10.01
CA PRO A 143 10.37 -3.10 8.99
C PRO A 143 10.42 -4.12 7.84
N SER A 144 9.26 -4.69 7.52
CA SER A 144 9.12 -5.62 6.39
C SER A 144 9.41 -4.92 5.05
N PRO A 145 9.59 -5.66 3.94
CA PRO A 145 9.76 -5.03 2.63
C PRO A 145 8.59 -4.14 2.24
N ASP A 146 7.36 -4.61 2.45
CA ASP A 146 6.13 -3.87 2.11
C ASP A 146 5.96 -2.64 3.01
N GLU A 147 6.23 -2.78 4.30
CA GLU A 147 6.24 -1.67 5.28
C GLU A 147 7.31 -0.61 4.96
N ARG A 148 8.45 -1.01 4.36
CA ARG A 148 9.44 -0.04 3.86
C ARG A 148 8.96 0.72 2.63
N VAL A 149 8.24 0.07 1.72
CA VAL A 149 7.61 0.74 0.57
C VAL A 149 6.55 1.73 1.07
N TRP A 150 5.74 1.32 2.05
CA TRP A 150 4.75 2.18 2.71
C TRP A 150 5.39 3.40 3.39
N LEU A 151 6.45 3.21 4.18
CA LEU A 151 7.16 4.31 4.85
C LEU A 151 7.84 5.27 3.86
N ASP A 152 8.31 4.77 2.71
CA ASP A 152 8.86 5.60 1.63
C ASP A 152 7.75 6.43 0.95
N GLU A 153 6.59 5.82 0.66
CA GLU A 153 5.42 6.54 0.13
C GLU A 153 4.91 7.61 1.11
N LEU A 154 4.81 7.28 2.41
CA LEU A 154 4.41 8.24 3.45
C LEU A 154 5.42 9.40 3.56
N GLY A 155 6.73 9.12 3.50
CA GLY A 155 7.78 10.13 3.43
C GLY A 155 7.59 11.07 2.24
N GLN A 156 7.41 10.53 1.03
CA GLN A 156 7.14 11.30 -0.20
C GLN A 156 5.85 12.14 -0.17
N GLN A 157 4.95 11.91 0.78
CA GLN A 157 3.75 12.71 1.00
C GLN A 157 4.00 13.80 2.05
N LEU A 158 4.74 13.50 3.12
CA LEU A 158 5.18 14.48 4.10
C LEU A 158 6.16 15.51 3.50
N ASP A 159 7.03 15.10 2.57
CA ASP A 159 7.93 15.99 1.79
C ASP A 159 7.19 17.05 0.94
N ARG A 160 5.86 16.94 0.78
CA ARG A 160 5.02 17.90 0.04
C ARG A 160 4.55 19.07 0.91
N LEU A 161 4.73 18.96 2.22
CA LEU A 161 4.33 19.97 3.17
C LEU A 161 5.18 21.24 3.00
N PRO A 162 4.61 22.42 3.27
CA PRO A 162 5.36 23.67 3.29
C PRO A 162 6.58 23.66 4.23
N GLU A 163 7.70 24.25 3.81
CA GLU A 163 8.97 24.29 4.57
C GLU A 163 8.86 25.03 5.92
N ASP A 164 7.87 25.91 6.10
CA ASP A 164 7.60 26.64 7.35
C ASP A 164 7.00 25.78 8.47
N TRP A 165 6.77 24.49 8.24
CA TRP A 165 6.28 23.55 9.26
C TRP A 165 7.34 23.17 10.28
N ASP A 166 8.62 23.10 9.87
CA ASP A 166 9.75 22.83 10.77
C ASP A 166 9.93 23.95 11.82
N GLU A 167 9.39 25.14 11.59
CA GLU A 167 9.36 26.25 12.57
C GLU A 167 8.13 26.18 13.51
N LEU A 168 7.06 25.53 13.08
CA LEU A 168 5.78 25.42 13.81
C LEU A 168 5.67 24.15 14.67
N LEU A 169 6.40 23.10 14.31
CA LEU A 169 6.29 21.76 14.88
C LEU A 169 7.65 21.31 15.41
N SER A 170 7.67 20.75 16.63
CA SER A 170 8.87 20.06 17.14
C SER A 170 8.74 18.55 16.95
N ASP A 171 9.86 17.86 16.70
CA ASP A 171 9.91 16.39 16.48
C ASP A 171 9.21 15.55 17.56
N THR A 172 8.98 16.12 18.75
CA THR A 172 8.38 15.45 19.92
C THR A 172 7.02 16.02 20.32
N ASP A 173 6.37 16.82 19.47
CA ASP A 173 5.03 17.35 19.73
C ASP A 173 3.93 16.32 19.42
N GLU A 174 2.85 16.37 20.21
CA GLU A 174 1.60 15.65 19.94
C GLU A 174 1.01 16.08 18.59
N LEU A 175 1.16 17.37 18.23
CA LEU A 175 0.70 17.89 16.94
C LEU A 175 1.49 17.31 15.75
N THR A 176 2.81 17.11 15.90
CA THR A 176 3.65 16.43 14.89
C THR A 176 3.23 14.98 14.71
N THR A 177 2.88 14.30 15.81
CA THR A 177 2.36 12.93 15.78
C THR A 177 1.03 12.89 15.02
N LEU A 178 0.10 13.81 15.33
CA LEU A 178 -1.18 13.93 14.63
C LEU A 178 -1.02 14.23 13.14
N VAL A 179 -0.02 15.01 12.73
CA VAL A 179 0.28 15.29 11.31
C VAL A 179 0.65 14.01 10.56
N VAL A 180 1.51 13.17 11.16
CA VAL A 180 1.91 11.90 10.57
C VAL A 180 0.72 10.93 10.53
N GLU A 181 -0.07 10.84 11.61
CA GLU A 181 -1.26 9.98 11.67
C GLU A 181 -2.34 10.37 10.65
N VAL A 182 -2.69 11.65 10.55
CA VAL A 182 -3.66 12.15 9.55
C VAL A 182 -3.13 11.97 8.13
N THR A 183 -1.84 12.20 7.89
CA THR A 183 -1.25 11.97 6.56
C THR A 183 -1.28 10.49 6.19
N ALA A 184 -0.89 9.59 7.09
CA ALA A 184 -0.96 8.15 6.87
C ALA A 184 -2.41 7.72 6.54
N ALA A 185 -3.38 8.14 7.35
CA ALA A 185 -4.80 7.84 7.14
C ALA A 185 -5.35 8.33 5.79
N LEU A 186 -4.96 9.52 5.35
CA LEU A 186 -5.33 10.06 4.03
C LEU A 186 -4.70 9.23 2.89
N VAL A 187 -3.43 8.88 3.00
CA VAL A 187 -2.72 8.11 1.96
C VAL A 187 -3.23 6.67 1.90
N GLU A 188 -3.53 6.03 3.03
CA GLU A 188 -4.22 4.72 3.11
C GLU A 188 -5.60 4.76 2.44
N ALA A 189 -6.32 5.88 2.57
CA ALA A 189 -7.59 6.12 1.88
C ALA A 189 -7.44 6.47 0.38
N GLY A 190 -6.22 6.56 -0.16
CA GLY A 190 -5.94 6.93 -1.55
C GLY A 190 -6.11 8.43 -1.84
N LEU A 191 -6.02 9.28 -0.81
CA LEU A 191 -6.15 10.73 -0.88
C LEU A 191 -4.77 11.40 -0.73
N PRO A 192 -4.02 11.62 -1.82
CA PRO A 192 -2.67 12.19 -1.75
C PRO A 192 -2.69 13.64 -1.26
N LEU A 193 -1.62 14.04 -0.58
CA LEU A 193 -1.41 15.44 -0.21
C LEU A 193 -1.13 16.30 -1.44
N HIS A 194 -1.66 17.52 -1.42
CA HIS A 194 -1.39 18.53 -2.41
C HIS A 194 0.06 19.03 -2.27
N ASP A 195 0.78 19.09 -3.38
CA ASP A 195 2.16 19.53 -3.43
C ASP A 195 2.28 21.05 -3.28
N CYS A 196 2.68 21.50 -2.09
CA CYS A 196 2.95 22.91 -1.82
C CYS A 196 4.34 23.34 -2.28
N ALA A 197 5.34 22.44 -2.24
CA ALA A 197 6.73 22.70 -2.62
C ALA A 197 6.89 23.06 -4.10
N GLN A 198 6.07 22.49 -4.99
CA GLN A 198 6.04 22.83 -6.44
C GLN A 198 5.67 24.29 -6.75
N ARG A 199 5.30 25.12 -5.75
CA ARG A 199 5.09 26.57 -5.90
C ARG A 199 6.34 27.43 -5.62
N GLY A 200 7.50 26.83 -5.35
CA GLY A 200 8.77 27.55 -5.32
C GLY A 200 9.05 28.33 -6.62
N PRO A 201 9.94 29.35 -6.59
CA PRO A 201 10.25 30.15 -7.77
C PRO A 201 10.80 29.24 -8.88
N SER A 202 10.02 29.08 -9.95
CA SER A 202 10.35 28.15 -11.03
C SER A 202 11.73 28.44 -11.60
N THR A 203 12.68 27.52 -11.40
CA THR A 203 13.99 27.59 -12.04
C THR A 203 13.79 27.72 -13.55
N GLU A 204 14.40 28.72 -14.18
CA GLU A 204 14.16 29.06 -15.58
C GLU A 204 14.33 27.84 -16.50
N GLY A 205 13.23 27.35 -17.06
CA GLY A 205 13.19 26.15 -17.91
C GLY A 205 12.35 24.99 -17.38
N GLN A 206 12.01 24.96 -16.09
CA GLN A 206 11.00 24.04 -15.58
C GLN A 206 9.63 24.46 -16.13
N ALA A 207 8.95 23.59 -16.88
CA ALA A 207 7.60 23.90 -17.37
C ALA A 207 6.66 24.16 -16.18
N ASN A 208 5.80 25.18 -16.29
CA ASN A 208 4.77 25.51 -15.30
C ASN A 208 3.80 24.33 -15.19
N THR A 209 4.12 23.40 -14.29
CA THR A 209 3.46 22.11 -14.18
C THR A 209 2.21 22.35 -13.35
N LEU A 210 1.06 22.38 -14.03
CA LEU A 210 -0.24 22.59 -13.39
C LEU A 210 -0.38 21.60 -12.24
N THR A 211 -0.50 22.11 -11.02
CA THR A 211 -0.41 21.27 -9.84
C THR A 211 -1.63 20.36 -9.77
N ALA A 212 -1.40 19.08 -9.46
CA ALA A 212 -2.47 18.16 -9.18
C ALA A 212 -3.33 18.66 -8.02
N GLY A 213 -4.63 18.35 -8.08
CA GLY A 213 -5.49 18.50 -6.91
C GLY A 213 -5.12 17.46 -5.85
N GLY A 214 -5.30 17.79 -4.59
CA GLY A 214 -4.92 16.97 -3.46
C GLY A 214 -5.44 17.54 -2.15
N VAL A 215 -5.16 16.86 -1.04
CA VAL A 215 -5.54 17.35 0.29
C VAL A 215 -4.48 18.35 0.78
N CYS A 216 -4.90 19.56 1.11
CA CYS A 216 -4.10 20.50 1.88
C CYS A 216 -4.37 20.25 3.37
N ILE A 217 -3.31 19.97 4.12
CA ILE A 217 -3.30 20.04 5.58
C ILE A 217 -2.55 21.30 6.03
N THR A 218 -2.78 21.77 7.26
CA THR A 218 -2.09 22.93 7.90
C THR A 218 -2.21 22.79 9.41
N PRO A 219 -1.14 22.85 10.23
CA PRO A 219 -1.25 22.74 11.67
C PRO A 219 -1.84 24.05 12.20
N GLU A 220 -2.69 23.94 13.22
CA GLU A 220 -3.24 25.08 13.94
C GLU A 220 -2.95 24.88 15.44
N PRO A 221 -1.73 25.21 15.90
CA PRO A 221 -1.31 25.02 17.29
C PRO A 221 -2.24 25.71 18.29
N GLY A 222 -2.88 26.82 17.89
CA GLY A 222 -3.87 27.53 18.71
C GLY A 222 -5.15 26.74 18.99
N LEU A 223 -5.42 25.69 18.22
CA LEU A 223 -6.56 24.78 18.35
C LEU A 223 -6.15 23.32 18.64
N ALA A 224 -4.85 23.06 18.86
CA ALA A 224 -4.28 21.72 19.08
C ALA A 224 -4.71 20.69 18.01
N GLY A 225 -4.76 21.11 16.75
CA GLY A 225 -5.26 20.28 15.65
C GLY A 225 -4.77 20.73 14.28
N ILE A 226 -5.32 20.10 13.23
CA ILE A 226 -4.92 20.30 11.84
C ILE A 226 -6.12 20.77 11.04
N LEU A 227 -5.97 21.85 10.29
CA LEU A 227 -6.92 22.29 9.29
C LEU A 227 -6.73 21.47 8.01
N VAL A 228 -7.79 20.79 7.58
CA VAL A 228 -7.82 19.93 6.41
C VAL A 228 -8.80 20.49 5.38
N SER A 229 -8.38 20.51 4.11
CA SER A 229 -9.21 20.95 2.98
C SER A 229 -8.75 20.29 1.69
N TRP A 230 -9.63 20.21 0.69
CA TRP A 230 -9.24 19.91 -0.68
C TRP A 230 -8.61 21.15 -1.34
N ARG A 231 -7.69 20.93 -2.29
CA ARG A 231 -7.38 21.93 -3.32
C ARG A 231 -7.69 21.34 -4.70
N PRO A 232 -8.51 22.00 -5.53
CA PRO A 232 -8.75 21.55 -6.89
C PRO A 232 -7.54 21.86 -7.79
N HIS A 233 -7.31 20.96 -8.75
CA HIS A 233 -6.30 21.12 -9.81
C HIS A 233 -6.42 22.48 -10.51
N ASP A 234 -5.29 23.15 -10.82
CA ASP A 234 -5.23 24.55 -11.29
C ASP A 234 -6.08 24.84 -12.55
N ARG A 235 -6.24 23.87 -13.45
CA ARG A 235 -7.19 23.91 -14.58
C ARG A 235 -8.66 24.18 -14.19
N MET A 236 -9.09 23.83 -12.98
CA MET A 236 -10.43 24.14 -12.49
C MET A 236 -10.43 25.43 -11.66
N SER A 237 -9.53 25.56 -10.69
CA SER A 237 -9.50 26.67 -9.73
C SER A 237 -8.96 27.98 -10.30
N LEU A 238 -7.86 27.95 -11.07
CA LEU A 238 -7.26 29.13 -11.67
C LEU A 238 -7.80 29.43 -13.08
N GLN A 239 -7.96 28.38 -13.91
CA GLN A 239 -8.42 28.55 -15.30
C GLN A 239 -9.94 28.56 -15.44
N LEU A 240 -10.69 28.24 -14.38
CA LEU A 240 -12.16 28.26 -14.31
C LEU A 240 -12.84 27.57 -15.51
N VAL A 241 -12.26 26.49 -16.04
CA VAL A 241 -12.72 25.78 -17.25
C VAL A 241 -14.15 25.22 -17.12
N ARG A 242 -14.65 25.06 -15.89
CA ARG A 242 -16.04 24.67 -15.58
C ARG A 242 -16.88 25.79 -14.94
N GLY A 243 -16.31 26.98 -14.76
CA GLY A 243 -16.92 28.12 -14.06
C GLY A 243 -16.84 28.01 -12.53
N ALA A 244 -16.89 29.16 -11.86
CA ALA A 244 -16.70 29.27 -10.40
C ALA A 244 -17.73 28.48 -9.57
N TYR A 245 -18.97 28.31 -10.05
CA TYR A 245 -19.97 27.50 -9.35
C TYR A 245 -19.59 26.02 -9.29
N ALA A 246 -19.05 25.46 -10.39
CA ALA A 246 -18.62 24.07 -10.42
C ALA A 246 -17.37 23.85 -9.55
N ASP A 247 -16.45 24.81 -9.56
CA ASP A 247 -15.26 24.79 -8.69
C ASP A 247 -15.65 24.78 -7.21
N ALA A 248 -16.51 25.71 -6.77
CA ALA A 248 -17.01 25.77 -5.40
C ALA A 248 -17.82 24.52 -4.99
N ALA A 249 -18.65 23.97 -5.88
CA ALA A 249 -19.43 22.77 -5.62
C ALA A 249 -18.55 21.51 -5.46
N VAL A 250 -17.51 21.37 -6.29
CA VAL A 250 -16.53 20.28 -6.13
C VAL A 250 -15.70 20.47 -4.87
N GLN A 251 -15.24 21.69 -4.58
CA GLN A 251 -14.51 22.02 -3.34
C GLN A 251 -15.31 21.61 -2.10
N GLN A 252 -16.58 22.02 -2.01
CA GLN A 252 -17.46 21.66 -0.89
C GLN A 252 -17.69 20.15 -0.80
N SER A 253 -17.91 19.48 -1.94
CA SER A 253 -18.15 18.03 -1.98
C SER A 253 -16.93 17.22 -1.54
N MET A 254 -15.73 17.62 -1.98
CA MET A 254 -14.48 16.98 -1.60
C MET A 254 -14.15 17.21 -0.13
N ASN A 255 -14.33 18.43 0.40
CA ASN A 255 -14.14 18.71 1.82
C ASN A 255 -15.06 17.85 2.70
N ALA A 256 -16.33 17.68 2.33
CA ALA A 256 -17.26 16.82 3.04
C ALA A 256 -16.85 15.34 2.99
N ALA A 257 -16.42 14.84 1.83
CA ALA A 257 -15.95 13.46 1.69
C ALA A 257 -14.68 13.18 2.51
N ILE A 258 -13.73 14.12 2.53
CA ILE A 258 -12.51 14.01 3.36
C ILE A 258 -12.87 13.99 4.85
N ALA A 259 -13.83 14.83 5.28
CA ALA A 259 -14.33 14.85 6.65
C ALA A 259 -14.92 13.49 7.08
N GLU A 260 -15.76 12.90 6.22
CA GLU A 260 -16.40 11.61 6.46
C GLU A 260 -15.39 10.45 6.49
N VAL A 261 -14.39 10.48 5.61
CA VAL A 261 -13.27 9.50 5.62
C VAL A 261 -12.48 9.59 6.93
N LEU A 262 -12.04 10.78 7.34
CA LEU A 262 -11.26 10.94 8.58
C LEU A 262 -12.08 10.58 9.83
N TRP A 263 -13.37 10.92 9.86
CA TRP A 263 -14.27 10.46 10.92
C TRP A 263 -14.35 8.92 10.99
N HIS A 264 -14.50 8.25 9.85
CA HIS A 264 -14.54 6.78 9.80
C HIS A 264 -13.19 6.10 10.13
N LEU A 265 -12.07 6.79 9.91
CA LEU A 265 -10.73 6.35 10.34
C LEU A 265 -10.45 6.66 11.82
N GLY A 266 -11.39 7.28 12.54
CA GLY A 266 -11.33 7.46 13.99
C GLY A 266 -10.69 8.76 14.46
N PHE A 267 -10.73 9.83 13.65
CA PHE A 267 -10.35 11.18 14.08
C PHE A 267 -11.58 11.99 14.52
N ALA A 268 -11.37 12.96 15.41
CA ALA A 268 -12.39 13.96 15.71
C ALA A 268 -12.34 15.05 14.63
N VAL A 269 -13.49 15.37 14.03
CA VAL A 269 -13.59 16.28 12.87
C VAL A 269 -14.69 17.31 13.11
N GLU A 270 -14.33 18.60 13.04
CA GLU A 270 -15.24 19.73 13.20
C GLU A 270 -15.14 20.69 12.00
N SER A 271 -16.24 21.29 11.57
CA SER A 271 -16.20 22.28 10.48
C SER A 271 -15.62 23.62 10.94
N PHE A 272 -14.60 24.10 10.23
CA PHE A 272 -13.85 25.31 10.56
C PHE A 272 -14.03 26.41 9.51
N GLY A 273 -14.50 27.58 9.97
CA GLY A 273 -14.70 28.77 9.14
C GLY A 273 -15.82 28.63 8.10
N SER A 274 -15.92 29.63 7.21
CA SER A 274 -16.92 29.67 6.13
C SER A 274 -16.45 29.07 4.80
N THR A 275 -15.18 28.68 4.70
CA THR A 275 -14.55 28.08 3.50
C THR A 275 -14.75 26.56 3.41
N GLY A 276 -15.38 25.95 4.40
CA GLY A 276 -15.62 24.50 4.47
C GLY A 276 -14.37 23.68 4.81
N CYS A 277 -13.32 24.30 5.33
CA CYS A 277 -12.21 23.57 5.95
C CYS A 277 -12.71 22.77 7.16
N GLN A 278 -11.98 21.74 7.56
CA GLN A 278 -12.28 20.95 8.75
C GLN A 278 -11.11 21.04 9.71
N LEU A 279 -11.37 21.28 11.00
CA LEU A 279 -10.40 21.05 12.07
C LEU A 279 -10.43 19.56 12.42
N VAL A 280 -9.25 18.95 12.48
CA VAL A 280 -9.06 17.55 12.81
C VAL A 280 -8.17 17.45 14.05
N THR A 281 -8.61 16.74 15.06
CA THR A 281 -7.90 16.52 16.32
C THR A 281 -7.79 15.03 16.64
N ALA A 282 -6.81 14.66 17.46
CA ALA A 282 -6.72 13.32 18.01
C ALA A 282 -7.99 13.02 18.83
N VAL A 283 -8.58 11.82 18.68
CA VAL A 283 -9.68 11.41 19.56
C VAL A 283 -9.12 11.23 20.97
N GLN A 284 -9.64 12.04 21.89
CA GLN A 284 -9.34 11.93 23.30
C GLN A 284 -9.80 10.55 23.80
N ARG A 285 -8.84 9.67 24.13
CA ARG A 285 -9.12 8.38 24.75
C ARG A 285 -9.53 8.62 26.20
N ASP A 286 -10.83 8.49 26.47
CA ASP A 286 -11.41 8.37 27.81
C ASP A 286 -10.91 7.10 28.54
#